data_AF-A0A7J0C6E7-F1
#
_entry.id   AF-A0A7J0C6E7-F1
#
_cell.length_a   1.000
_cell.length_b   1.000
_cell.length_c   1.000
_cell.angle_alpha   90.00
_cell.angle_beta   90.00
_cell.angle_gamma   90.00
#
_symmetry.space_group_name_H-M   'P 1'
#
loop_
_entity.id
_entity.type
_entity.pdbx_description
1 polymer ?
#
loop_
_entity_poly.entity_id
_entity_poly.type
_entity_poly.pdbx_seq_one_letter_code
_entity_poly.pdbx_strand_id
1 'polypeptide(L)'
;MAYVREHVKEPGKAPLCGNSVGTDRGFLLRDMPSLEGYLHYRIVDVSSVKELARRWYPRAYFNSPEKNGNHRALADIRDSITELRYYREAVFVPQPGPDSVRAKEIAARFAAPAE
;
A
#
# COMPACT_ATOMS: atom_id res chain seq x y z
N MET A 1 -10.79 -10.96 -17.80
CA MET A 1 -10.56 -9.53 -17.49
C MET A 1 -11.83 -8.73 -17.17
N ALA A 2 -13.05 -9.29 -17.29
CA ALA A 2 -14.30 -8.55 -17.06
C ALA A 2 -14.39 -7.91 -15.67
N TYR A 3 -14.11 -8.68 -14.60
CA TYR A 3 -14.19 -8.21 -13.21
C TYR A 3 -13.33 -6.96 -12.93
N VAL A 4 -12.09 -6.95 -13.43
CA VAL A 4 -11.18 -5.80 -13.24
C VAL A 4 -11.70 -4.58 -13.99
N ARG A 5 -12.14 -4.73 -15.24
CA ARG A 5 -12.67 -3.62 -16.06
C ARG A 5 -14.01 -3.09 -15.56
N GLU A 6 -14.73 -3.88 -14.78
CA GLU A 6 -15.95 -3.43 -14.12
C GLU A 6 -15.65 -2.39 -13.03
N HIS A 7 -14.56 -2.57 -12.27
CA HIS A 7 -14.20 -1.73 -11.13
C HIS A 7 -13.16 -0.65 -11.45
N VAL A 8 -12.25 -0.94 -12.38
CA VAL A 8 -11.21 -0.03 -12.85
C VAL A 8 -11.50 0.23 -14.33
N LYS A 9 -12.12 1.38 -14.65
CA LYS A 9 -12.57 1.69 -16.01
C LYS A 9 -11.42 2.06 -16.95
N GLU A 10 -10.46 2.81 -16.42
CA GLU A 10 -9.33 3.33 -17.16
C GLU A 10 -8.07 2.49 -16.92
N PRO A 11 -7.40 1.99 -17.97
CA PRO A 11 -6.10 1.33 -17.83
C PRO A 11 -5.07 2.25 -17.16
N GLY A 12 -4.15 1.67 -16.41
CA GLY A 12 -3.04 2.38 -15.80
C GLY A 12 -3.43 3.28 -14.62
N LYS A 13 -4.67 3.24 -14.11
CA LYS A 13 -5.05 4.01 -12.92
C LYS A 13 -4.80 3.29 -11.61
N ALA A 14 -5.18 2.01 -11.53
CA ALA A 14 -5.10 1.24 -10.30
C ALA A 14 -3.73 0.57 -10.13
N PRO A 15 -2.97 0.84 -9.04
CA PRO A 15 -1.78 0.06 -8.71
C PRO A 15 -2.17 -1.35 -8.22
N LEU A 16 -1.24 -2.29 -8.32
CA LEU A 16 -1.38 -3.60 -7.67
C LEU A 16 -1.11 -3.44 -6.16
N CYS A 17 -1.98 -4.01 -5.31
CA CYS A 17 -1.94 -3.82 -3.86
C CYS A 17 -1.92 -5.17 -3.13
N GLY A 18 -1.14 -5.28 -2.06
CA GLY A 18 -1.06 -6.48 -1.22
C GLY A 18 0.18 -6.50 -0.33
N ASN A 19 0.34 -7.54 0.49
CA ASN A 19 1.60 -7.79 1.19
C ASN A 19 2.64 -8.41 0.25
N SER A 20 3.84 -7.85 0.21
CA SER A 20 4.97 -8.38 -0.58
C SER A 20 4.61 -8.55 -2.07
N VAL A 21 3.72 -7.69 -2.55
CA VAL A 21 2.99 -7.85 -3.83
C VAL A 21 3.88 -7.67 -5.06
N GLY A 22 5.12 -7.22 -4.87
CA GLY A 22 6.15 -7.22 -5.92
C GLY A 22 6.42 -8.63 -6.45
N THR A 23 6.35 -9.65 -5.59
CA THR A 23 6.50 -11.06 -5.99
C THR A 23 5.34 -11.48 -6.90
N ASP A 24 4.10 -11.21 -6.50
CA ASP A 24 2.90 -11.50 -7.30
C ASP A 24 2.96 -10.78 -8.65
N ARG A 25 3.44 -9.52 -8.68
CA ARG A 25 3.62 -8.78 -9.93
C ARG A 25 4.57 -9.50 -10.89
N GLY A 26 5.64 -10.11 -10.38
CA GLY A 26 6.56 -10.90 -11.21
C GLY A 26 5.86 -12.07 -11.91
N PHE A 27 4.97 -12.78 -11.21
CA PHE A 27 4.14 -13.82 -11.80
C PHE A 27 3.15 -13.26 -12.81
N LEU A 28 2.47 -12.15 -12.49
CA LEU A 28 1.53 -11.51 -13.43
C LEU A 28 2.21 -11.02 -14.71
N LEU A 29 3.42 -10.48 -14.62
CA LEU A 29 4.18 -10.04 -15.79
C LEU A 29 4.48 -11.20 -16.75
N ARG A 30 4.84 -12.36 -16.20
CA ARG A 30 5.16 -13.57 -16.98
C ARG A 30 3.91 -14.26 -17.52
N ASP A 31 2.92 -14.48 -16.64
CA ASP A 31 1.81 -15.41 -16.89
C ASP A 31 0.50 -14.71 -17.28
N MET A 32 0.36 -13.42 -16.95
CA MET A 32 -0.86 -12.64 -17.19
C MET A 32 -0.57 -11.23 -17.74
N PRO A 33 0.20 -11.08 -18.85
CA PRO A 33 0.68 -9.79 -19.34
C PRO A 33 -0.44 -8.81 -19.71
N SER A 34 -1.60 -9.32 -20.17
CA SER A 34 -2.78 -8.49 -20.44
C SER A 34 -3.40 -7.87 -19.17
N LEU A 35 -3.29 -8.54 -18.01
CA LEU A 35 -3.70 -7.99 -16.73
C LEU A 35 -2.66 -7.01 -16.22
N GLU A 36 -1.38 -7.40 -16.24
CA GLU A 36 -0.27 -6.56 -15.78
C GLU A 36 -0.24 -5.21 -16.51
N GLY A 37 -0.33 -5.22 -17.85
CA GLY A 37 -0.35 -4.01 -18.67
C GLY A 37 -1.62 -3.16 -18.53
N TYR A 38 -2.67 -3.66 -17.88
CA TYR A 38 -3.87 -2.87 -17.55
C TYR A 38 -3.72 -2.13 -16.22
N LEU A 39 -2.87 -2.61 -15.32
CA LEU A 39 -2.61 -2.00 -14.01
C LEU A 39 -1.57 -0.88 -14.13
N HIS A 40 -1.53 0.03 -13.16
CA HIS A 40 -0.47 1.03 -13.08
C HIS A 40 0.88 0.36 -12.75
N TYR A 41 1.99 0.97 -13.19
CA TYR A 41 3.34 0.41 -12.97
C TYR A 41 3.76 0.40 -11.49
N ARG A 42 3.21 1.28 -10.66
CA ARG A 42 3.46 1.30 -9.21
C ARG A 42 2.69 0.20 -8.49
N ILE A 43 3.17 -0.14 -7.31
CA ILE A 43 2.50 -1.03 -6.35
C ILE A 43 2.24 -0.30 -5.05
N VAL A 44 1.22 -0.75 -4.31
CA VAL A 44 1.02 -0.40 -2.90
C VAL A 44 1.34 -1.65 -2.08
N ASP A 45 2.58 -1.71 -1.59
CA ASP A 45 3.06 -2.85 -0.80
C ASP A 45 2.87 -2.60 0.70
N VAL A 46 1.94 -3.35 1.30
CA VAL A 46 1.63 -3.29 2.73
C VAL A 46 2.84 -3.71 3.58
N SER A 47 3.67 -4.63 3.07
CA SER A 47 4.89 -5.06 3.76
C SER A 47 5.92 -3.93 3.87
N SER A 48 5.96 -2.99 2.92
CA SER A 48 6.81 -1.80 3.06
C SER A 48 6.40 -0.95 4.26
N VAL A 49 5.09 -0.72 4.45
CA VAL A 49 4.56 0.02 5.60
C VAL A 49 4.84 -0.73 6.90
N LYS A 50 4.63 -2.05 6.93
CA LYS A 50 4.97 -2.90 8.08
C LYS A 50 6.43 -2.77 8.49
N GLU A 51 7.36 -2.81 7.55
CA GLU A 51 8.80 -2.72 7.85
C GLU A 51 9.19 -1.33 8.39
N LEU A 52 8.56 -0.26 7.90
CA LEU A 52 8.72 1.09 8.48
C LEU A 52 8.12 1.17 9.89
N ALA A 53 6.91 0.66 10.08
CA ALA A 53 6.25 0.60 11.38
C ALA A 53 7.09 -0.17 12.41
N ARG A 54 7.68 -1.30 12.02
CA ARG A 54 8.56 -2.09 12.89
C ARG A 54 9.76 -1.29 13.43
N ARG A 55 10.35 -0.42 12.59
CA ARG A 55 11.57 0.34 12.92
C ARG A 55 11.27 1.65 13.63
N TRP A 56 10.25 2.37 13.17
CA TRP A 56 9.95 3.72 13.65
C TRP A 56 8.86 3.73 14.73
N TYR A 57 7.96 2.74 14.73
CA TYR A 57 6.81 2.66 15.62
C TYR A 57 6.65 1.24 16.23
N PRO A 58 7.63 0.71 16.99
CA PRO A 58 7.59 -0.67 17.48
C PRO A 58 6.30 -1.04 18.23
N ARG A 59 5.73 -0.08 18.99
CA ARG A 59 4.46 -0.29 19.71
C ARG A 59 3.29 -0.55 18.75
N ALA A 60 3.20 0.17 17.64
CA ALA A 60 2.18 -0.08 16.63
C ALA A 60 2.43 -1.44 15.96
N TYR A 61 3.67 -1.76 15.62
CA TYR A 61 3.99 -3.06 15.03
C TYR A 61 3.59 -4.25 15.91
N PHE A 62 3.95 -4.25 17.19
CA PHE A 62 3.62 -5.37 18.10
C PHE A 62 2.13 -5.46 18.46
N ASN A 63 1.33 -4.45 18.14
CA ASN A 63 -0.13 -4.45 18.33
C ASN A 63 -0.89 -4.55 17.00
N SER A 64 -0.22 -4.90 15.89
CA SER A 64 -0.91 -5.17 14.64
C SER A 64 -1.79 -6.41 14.74
N PRO A 65 -2.98 -6.46 14.11
CA PRO A 65 -3.85 -7.63 14.14
C PRO A 65 -3.14 -8.91 13.68
N GLU A 66 -3.46 -10.03 14.33
CA GLU A 66 -3.00 -11.35 13.89
C GLU A 66 -3.59 -11.69 12.51
N LYS A 67 -2.80 -12.42 11.71
CA LYS A 67 -3.27 -12.93 10.42
C LYS A 67 -4.07 -14.20 10.68
N ASN A 68 -5.28 -14.26 10.12
CA ASN A 68 -6.15 -15.43 10.19
C ASN A 68 -5.90 -16.41 9.02
N GLY A 69 -4.90 -16.09 8.18
CA GLY A 69 -4.56 -16.68 6.90
C GLY A 69 -4.44 -18.21 6.87
N ASN A 70 -5.50 -18.86 6.40
CA ASN A 70 -5.48 -20.26 5.97
C ASN A 70 -4.84 -20.45 4.58
N HIS A 71 -3.88 -19.61 4.20
CA HIS A 71 -3.18 -19.62 2.90
C HIS A 71 -4.10 -19.67 1.67
N ARG A 72 -5.27 -19.02 1.76
CA ARG A 72 -6.18 -18.87 0.62
C ARG A 72 -6.12 -17.44 0.13
N ALA A 73 -5.96 -17.26 -1.18
CA ALA A 73 -5.81 -15.95 -1.81
C ALA A 73 -6.81 -14.89 -1.31
N LEU A 74 -8.11 -15.23 -1.24
CA LEU A 74 -9.13 -14.28 -0.76
C LEU A 74 -8.97 -13.91 0.73
N ALA A 75 -8.56 -14.86 1.58
CA ALA A 75 -8.30 -14.59 2.99
C ALA A 75 -7.06 -13.71 3.14
N ASP A 76 -5.98 -14.02 2.43
CA ASP A 76 -4.72 -13.27 2.49
C ASP A 76 -4.89 -11.83 1.95
N ILE A 77 -5.75 -11.62 0.93
CA ILE A 77 -6.13 -10.29 0.44
C ILE A 77 -6.87 -9.49 1.54
N ARG A 78 -7.82 -10.12 2.23
CA ARG A 78 -8.57 -9.47 3.32
C ARG A 78 -7.68 -9.13 4.51
N ASP A 79 -6.73 -10.00 4.84
CA ASP A 79 -5.73 -9.75 5.87
C ASP A 79 -4.83 -8.57 5.47
N SER A 80 -4.37 -8.50 4.21
CA SER A 80 -3.59 -7.36 3.69
C SER A 80 -4.35 -6.03 3.80
N ILE A 81 -5.65 -6.02 3.46
CA ILE A 81 -6.50 -4.83 3.58
C ILE A 81 -6.66 -4.42 5.05
N THR A 82 -6.87 -5.38 5.94
CA THR A 82 -7.05 -5.14 7.37
C THR A 82 -5.78 -4.59 8.00
N GLU A 83 -4.63 -5.17 7.66
CA GLU A 83 -3.31 -4.71 8.08
C GLU A 83 -3.04 -3.25 7.63
N LEU A 84 -3.34 -2.92 6.37
CA LEU A 84 -3.15 -1.55 5.88
C LEU A 84 -4.12 -0.55 6.55
N ARG A 85 -5.36 -0.96 6.85
CA ARG A 85 -6.30 -0.12 7.63
C ARG A 85 -5.75 0.16 9.03
N TYR A 86 -5.21 -0.86 9.71
CA TYR A 86 -4.58 -0.69 11.01
C TYR A 86 -3.43 0.32 10.96
N TYR A 87 -2.49 0.17 10.01
CA TYR A 87 -1.38 1.11 9.92
C TYR A 87 -1.83 2.53 9.56
N ARG A 88 -2.86 2.68 8.72
CA ARG A 88 -3.46 3.99 8.41
C ARG A 88 -3.89 4.74 9.67
N GLU A 89 -4.43 4.05 10.66
CA GLU A 89 -4.86 4.66 11.92
C GLU A 89 -3.72 4.81 12.92
N ALA A 90 -2.80 3.85 12.99
CA ALA A 90 -1.77 3.79 14.03
C ALA A 90 -0.46 4.53 13.69
N VAL A 91 -0.16 4.73 12.39
CA VAL A 91 1.16 5.20 11.92
C VAL A 91 1.07 6.46 11.06
N PHE A 92 -0.02 6.64 10.31
CA PHE A 92 -0.19 7.84 9.48
C PHE A 92 -0.89 8.97 10.23
N VAL A 93 -0.73 10.19 9.71
CA VAL A 93 -1.48 11.34 10.21
C VAL A 93 -2.99 11.11 10.03
N PRO A 94 -3.82 11.36 11.06
CA PRO A 94 -5.27 11.20 10.95
C PRO A 94 -5.85 12.07 9.83
N GLN A 95 -6.87 11.57 9.14
CA GLN A 95 -7.56 12.36 8.13
C GLN A 95 -8.30 13.55 8.74
N PRO A 96 -8.38 14.70 8.03
CA PRO A 96 -7.97 14.94 6.64
C PRO A 96 -6.46 15.13 6.41
N GLY A 97 -5.65 15.06 7.45
CA GLY A 97 -4.22 15.38 7.42
C GLY A 97 -3.97 16.88 7.58
N PRO A 98 -2.69 17.30 7.58
CA PRO A 98 -2.33 18.71 7.62
C PRO A 98 -2.92 19.48 6.43
N ASP A 99 -3.39 20.71 6.68
CA ASP A 99 -3.78 21.62 5.61
C ASP A 99 -2.57 22.06 4.75
N SER A 100 -2.84 22.80 3.67
CA SER A 100 -1.77 23.24 2.76
C SER A 100 -0.74 24.14 3.42
N VAL A 101 -1.11 24.93 4.44
CA VAL A 101 -0.18 25.80 5.16
C VAL A 101 0.77 24.94 5.98
N ARG A 102 0.22 24.06 6.81
CA ARG A 102 1.00 23.16 7.67
C ARG A 102 1.86 22.18 6.86
N ALA A 103 1.36 21.67 5.75
CA ALA A 103 2.13 20.79 4.87
C ALA A 103 3.36 21.51 4.30
N LYS A 104 3.22 22.78 3.89
CA LYS A 104 4.36 23.60 3.41
C LYS A 104 5.37 23.88 4.51
N GLU A 105 4.92 24.17 5.74
CA GLU A 105 5.81 24.34 6.88
C GLU A 105 6.62 23.09 7.21
N ILE A 106 6.02 21.91 7.12
CA ILE A 106 6.72 20.64 7.31
C ILE A 106 7.76 20.46 6.19
N ALA A 107 7.37 20.69 4.93
CA ALA A 107 8.27 20.56 3.78
C ALA A 107 9.49 21.49 3.88
N ALA A 108 9.30 22.73 4.34
CA ALA A 108 10.39 23.71 4.50
C ALA A 108 11.49 23.26 5.49
N ARG A 109 11.19 22.36 6.44
CA ARG A 109 12.19 21.83 7.38
C ARG A 109 13.15 20.82 6.74
N PHE A 110 12.77 20.26 5.59
CA PHE A 110 13.52 19.22 4.89
C PHE A 110 14.01 19.66 3.51
N ALA A 111 13.63 20.87 3.06
CA ALA A 111 14.21 21.45 1.86
C ALA A 111 15.71 21.67 2.11
N ALA A 112 16.55 21.09 1.26
CA ALA A 112 17.98 21.35 1.28
C ALA A 112 18.22 22.87 1.09
N PRO A 113 19.29 23.45 1.69
CA PRO A 113 19.73 24.77 1.27
C PRO A 113 19.97 24.72 -0.24
N ALA A 114 19.49 25.74 -0.97
CA ALA A 114 19.87 25.90 -2.37
C ALA A 114 21.40 26.04 -2.43
N GLU A 115 22.06 25.14 -3.17
CA GLU A 115 23.47 25.28 -3.56
C GLU A 115 23.69 26.56 -4.39
#